data_AF-A0A8S3GBE0-F1
#
_entry.id   AF-A0A8S3GBE0-F1
#
_cell.length_a   1.000
_cell.length_b   1.000
_cell.length_c   1.000
_cell.angle_alpha   90.00
_cell.angle_beta   90.00
_cell.angle_gamma   90.00
#
_symmetry.space_group_name_H-M   'P 1'
#
loop_
_entity.id
_entity.type
_entity.pdbx_description
1 polymer ?
#
loop_
_entity_poly.entity_id
_entity_poly.type
_entity_poly.pdbx_seq_one_letter_code
_entity_poly.pdbx_strand_id
1 'polypeptide(L)'
;ATADQIVSNIVAFFHNNIQNKFPSTDFVIDIYRKDSNKLYIIDFNPWGPMTDSLLFDWSELVNLSLQNNNDKPEFRYVNSQHGIKPNSYTQYAMPKDIADISRERDINKLAGVLSSQIQVQNKNADSDNDGNT
;
A
#
# COMPACT_ATOMS: atom_id res chain seq x y z
N ALA A 1 -16.76 -11.93 -9.11
CA ALA A 1 -16.41 -11.46 -10.47
C ALA A 1 -15.28 -12.34 -10.98
N THR A 2 -15.35 -12.80 -12.22
CA THR A 2 -14.24 -13.53 -12.83
C THR A 2 -13.08 -12.59 -13.14
N ALA A 3 -11.86 -13.11 -13.30
CA ALA A 3 -10.70 -12.31 -13.70
C ALA A 3 -10.98 -11.51 -14.99
N ASP A 4 -11.64 -12.14 -15.96
CA ASP A 4 -11.99 -11.50 -17.23
C ASP A 4 -12.94 -10.31 -17.06
N GLN A 5 -13.91 -10.40 -16.15
CA GLN A 5 -14.81 -9.29 -15.84
C GLN A 5 -14.05 -8.11 -15.20
N ILE A 6 -13.09 -8.41 -14.33
CA ILE A 6 -12.26 -7.38 -13.68
C ILE A 6 -11.45 -6.64 -14.74
N VAL A 7 -10.75 -7.38 -15.60
CA VAL A 7 -9.96 -6.83 -16.70
C VAL A 7 -10.82 -5.96 -17.62
N SER A 8 -11.97 -6.49 -18.07
CA SER A 8 -12.88 -5.77 -18.97
C SER A 8 -13.37 -4.46 -18.35
N ASN A 9 -13.67 -4.45 -17.05
CA ASN A 9 -14.10 -3.25 -16.34
C ASN A 9 -12.99 -2.21 -16.22
N ILE A 10 -11.76 -2.64 -15.92
CA ILE A 10 -10.59 -1.74 -15.82
C ILE A 10 -10.27 -1.13 -17.20
N VAL A 11 -10.29 -1.94 -18.25
CA VAL A 11 -10.06 -1.48 -19.63
C VAL A 11 -11.10 -0.46 -20.06
N ALA A 12 -12.39 -0.75 -19.86
CA ALA A 12 -13.46 0.19 -20.15
C ALA A 12 -13.34 1.49 -19.33
N PHE A 13 -12.95 1.38 -18.06
CA PHE A 13 -12.72 2.55 -17.20
C PHE A 13 -11.56 3.41 -17.71
N PHE A 14 -10.44 2.81 -18.10
CA PHE A 14 -9.28 3.49 -18.65
C PHE A 14 -9.64 4.25 -19.94
N HIS A 15 -10.26 3.59 -20.93
CA HIS A 15 -10.65 4.21 -22.19
C HIS A 15 -11.60 5.39 -22.00
N ASN A 16 -12.59 5.25 -21.10
CA ASN A 16 -13.62 6.27 -20.90
C ASN A 16 -13.14 7.48 -20.08
N ASN A 17 -12.24 7.26 -19.11
CA ASN A 17 -11.93 8.26 -18.08
C ASN A 17 -10.50 8.80 -18.14
N ILE A 18 -9.56 8.09 -18.76
CA ILE A 18 -8.13 8.40 -18.64
C ILE A 18 -7.49 8.61 -20.01
N GLN A 19 -7.75 7.70 -20.95
CA GLN A 19 -7.15 7.79 -22.28
C GLN A 19 -7.46 9.15 -22.93
N ASN A 20 -6.41 9.80 -23.47
CA ASN A 20 -6.46 11.13 -24.08
C ASN A 20 -6.86 12.28 -23.14
N LYS A 21 -7.04 12.03 -21.84
CA LYS A 21 -7.34 13.04 -20.82
C LYS A 21 -6.15 13.31 -19.90
N PHE A 22 -5.24 12.34 -19.79
CA PHE A 22 -4.00 12.48 -19.03
C PHE A 22 -2.84 12.91 -19.96
N PRO A 23 -1.96 13.83 -19.55
CA PRO A 23 -0.92 14.41 -20.42
C PRO A 23 0.23 13.46 -20.74
N SER A 24 0.49 12.43 -19.91
CA SER A 24 1.51 11.42 -20.21
C SER A 24 0.94 10.30 -21.06
N THR A 25 1.73 9.79 -22.00
CA THR A 25 1.40 8.60 -22.79
C THR A 25 1.64 7.32 -22.00
N ASP A 26 2.66 7.33 -21.14
CA ASP A 26 3.13 6.17 -20.38
C ASP A 26 3.11 6.49 -18.89
N PHE A 27 2.38 5.70 -18.11
CA PHE A 27 2.21 5.87 -16.67
C PHE A 27 1.66 4.59 -16.04
N VAL A 28 1.75 4.51 -14.71
CA VAL A 28 1.15 3.47 -13.87
C VAL A 28 0.01 4.11 -13.09
N ILE A 29 -1.13 3.43 -12.96
CA ILE A 29 -2.24 3.91 -12.11
C ILE A 29 -2.60 2.88 -11.08
N ASP A 30 -2.85 3.35 -9.86
CA ASP A 30 -3.41 2.54 -8.80
C ASP A 30 -4.92 2.69 -8.79
N ILE A 31 -5.63 1.57 -8.97
CA ILE A 31 -7.09 1.54 -8.98
C ILE A 31 -7.60 0.77 -7.77
N TYR A 32 -8.44 1.43 -6.97
CA TYR A 32 -9.23 0.75 -5.96
C TYR A 32 -10.60 0.35 -6.51
N ARG A 33 -10.93 -0.92 -6.38
CA ARG A 33 -12.26 -1.46 -6.70
C ARG A 33 -12.99 -1.78 -5.41
N LYS A 34 -14.02 -0.98 -5.10
CA LYS A 34 -14.85 -1.20 -3.89
C LYS A 34 -15.82 -2.36 -4.09
N ASP A 35 -16.60 -2.29 -5.16
CA ASP A 35 -17.62 -3.27 -5.54
C ASP A 35 -17.51 -3.59 -7.03
N SER A 36 -18.41 -4.43 -7.57
CA SER A 36 -18.30 -4.86 -8.96
C SER A 36 -18.30 -3.73 -9.98
N ASN A 37 -18.96 -2.61 -9.64
CA ASN A 37 -19.31 -1.53 -10.56
C ASN A 37 -18.60 -0.21 -10.26
N LYS A 38 -17.76 -0.14 -9.23
CA LYS A 38 -17.16 1.13 -8.80
C LYS A 38 -15.65 1.04 -8.67
N LEU A 39 -14.98 1.76 -9.56
CA LEU A 39 -13.53 1.93 -9.62
C LEU A 39 -13.19 3.36 -9.23
N TYR A 40 -12.10 3.51 -8.47
CA TYR A 40 -11.57 4.78 -8.02
C TYR A 40 -10.09 4.82 -8.38
N ILE A 41 -9.64 5.93 -8.94
CA ILE A 41 -8.21 6.21 -9.09
C ILE A 41 -7.68 6.64 -7.73
N ILE A 42 -6.61 6.00 -7.29
CA ILE A 42 -5.92 6.34 -6.05
C ILE A 42 -4.72 7.23 -6.34
N ASP A 43 -3.89 6.82 -7.30
CA ASP A 43 -2.65 7.53 -7.63
C ASP A 43 -2.23 7.33 -9.09
N PHE A 44 -1.44 8.28 -9.60
CA PHE A 44 -0.74 8.19 -10.88
C PHE A 44 0.77 8.21 -10.61
N ASN A 45 1.42 7.13 -10.98
CA ASN A 45 2.85 6.94 -10.85
C ASN A 45 3.52 7.03 -12.23
N PRO A 46 4.75 7.55 -12.34
CA PRO A 46 5.39 7.62 -13.66
C PRO A 46 5.85 6.23 -14.12
N TRP A 47 5.93 6.03 -15.43
CA TRP A 47 6.38 4.76 -16.00
C TRP A 47 7.90 4.57 -15.83
N GLY A 48 8.31 3.67 -14.95
CA GLY A 48 9.69 3.22 -14.85
C GLY A 48 10.07 2.63 -13.48
N PRO A 49 11.32 2.16 -13.33
CA PRO A 49 11.78 1.37 -12.18
C PRO A 49 11.64 2.00 -10.78
N MET A 50 11.35 3.30 -10.72
CA MET A 50 11.06 3.99 -9.47
C MET A 50 9.68 3.67 -8.88
N THR A 51 8.79 3.10 -9.69
CA THR A 51 7.49 2.60 -9.26
C THR A 51 7.59 1.08 -9.07
N ASP A 52 6.99 0.54 -8.01
CA ASP A 52 7.01 -0.91 -7.77
C ASP A 52 6.15 -1.64 -8.82
N SER A 53 6.71 -2.65 -9.49
CA SER A 53 6.04 -3.45 -10.52
C SER A 53 5.20 -4.60 -9.94
N LEU A 54 5.26 -4.83 -8.62
CA LEU A 54 4.46 -5.81 -7.87
C LEU A 54 4.60 -7.24 -8.39
N LEU A 55 3.62 -7.72 -9.17
CA LEU A 55 3.60 -9.08 -9.73
C LEU A 55 4.30 -9.18 -11.08
N PHE A 56 4.92 -8.10 -11.53
CA PHE A 56 5.68 -8.02 -12.77
C PHE A 56 7.15 -7.66 -12.50
N ASP A 57 8.01 -7.92 -13.47
CA ASP A 57 9.34 -7.35 -13.57
C ASP A 57 9.33 -6.15 -14.54
N TRP A 58 10.15 -5.13 -14.28
CA TRP A 58 10.21 -3.97 -15.18
C TRP A 58 10.72 -4.30 -16.59
N SER A 59 11.65 -5.26 -16.71
CA SER A 59 12.18 -5.68 -18.01
C SER A 59 11.12 -6.33 -18.88
N GLU A 60 10.21 -7.13 -18.31
CA GLU A 60 9.09 -7.71 -19.08
C GLU A 60 8.04 -6.66 -19.44
N LEU A 61 7.75 -5.68 -18.56
CA LEU A 61 6.82 -4.60 -18.87
C LEU A 61 7.29 -3.75 -20.07
N VAL A 62 8.59 -3.46 -20.14
CA VAL A 62 9.20 -2.78 -21.29
C VAL A 62 9.10 -3.62 -22.55
N ASN A 63 9.32 -4.94 -22.47
CA ASN A 63 9.17 -5.81 -23.63
C ASN A 63 7.71 -5.90 -24.10
N LEU A 64 6.76 -5.97 -23.18
CA LEU A 64 5.33 -6.01 -23.48
C LEU A 64 4.85 -4.73 -24.15
N SER A 65 5.34 -3.56 -23.73
CA SER A 65 4.96 -2.29 -24.36
C SER A 65 5.47 -2.17 -25.80
N LEU A 66 6.62 -2.78 -26.12
CA LEU A 66 7.17 -2.79 -27.47
C LEU A 66 6.45 -3.76 -28.42
N GLN A 67 5.85 -4.83 -27.88
CA GLN A 67 5.28 -5.89 -28.71
C GLN A 67 3.93 -5.53 -29.35
N ASN A 68 3.22 -4.49 -28.90
CA ASN A 68 2.00 -3.88 -29.50
C ASN A 68 0.88 -4.83 -30.02
N ASN A 69 0.94 -6.12 -29.75
CA ASN A 69 0.16 -7.16 -30.43
C ASN A 69 -0.88 -7.86 -29.53
N ASN A 70 -1.08 -7.37 -28.30
CA ASN A 70 -2.02 -8.00 -27.38
C ASN A 70 -3.33 -7.22 -27.33
N ASP A 71 -4.38 -7.78 -27.94
CA ASP A 71 -5.77 -7.30 -27.83
C ASP A 71 -6.29 -7.30 -26.37
N LYS A 72 -5.60 -8.01 -25.46
CA LYS A 72 -5.98 -8.13 -24.05
C LYS A 72 -4.76 -7.93 -23.12
N PRO A 73 -4.87 -7.12 -22.07
CA PRO A 73 -3.79 -6.95 -21.11
C PRO A 73 -3.55 -8.22 -20.28
N GLU A 74 -2.29 -8.44 -19.90
CA GLU A 74 -1.93 -9.50 -18.96
C GLU A 74 -2.43 -9.17 -17.55
N PHE A 75 -3.06 -10.14 -16.88
CA PHE A 75 -3.64 -9.96 -15.55
C PHE A 75 -3.12 -11.02 -14.57
N ARG A 76 -2.28 -10.57 -13.63
CA ARG A 76 -1.71 -11.41 -12.57
C ARG A 76 -2.39 -11.10 -11.23
N TYR A 77 -2.69 -12.14 -10.46
CA TYR A 77 -3.31 -12.00 -9.15
C TYR A 77 -2.86 -13.14 -8.22
N VAL A 78 -2.88 -12.88 -6.92
CA VAL A 78 -2.49 -13.86 -5.91
C VAL A 78 -3.68 -14.73 -5.54
N ASN A 79 -3.55 -16.04 -5.75
CA ASN A 79 -4.62 -17.03 -5.51
C ASN A 79 -4.81 -17.42 -4.03
N SER A 80 -3.84 -17.14 -3.17
CA SER A 80 -3.86 -17.59 -1.76
C SER A 80 -3.71 -16.42 -0.77
N GLN A 81 -4.45 -16.48 0.34
CA GLN A 81 -4.32 -15.50 1.44
C GLN A 81 -2.92 -15.45 2.07
N HIS A 82 -2.10 -16.49 1.87
CA HIS A 82 -0.75 -16.61 2.45
C HIS A 82 0.32 -15.81 1.68
N GLY A 83 -0.05 -15.15 0.56
CA GLY A 83 0.88 -14.37 -0.27
C GLY A 83 0.93 -12.88 0.04
N ILE A 84 0.14 -12.37 0.99
CA ILE A 84 0.20 -10.95 1.39
C ILE A 84 1.43 -10.78 2.28
N LYS A 85 2.58 -10.53 1.66
CA LYS A 85 3.76 -10.10 2.40
C LYS A 85 3.48 -8.72 3.01
N PRO A 86 3.78 -8.50 4.30
CA PRO A 86 3.78 -7.15 4.85
C PRO A 86 4.65 -6.26 3.96
N ASN A 87 4.21 -5.03 3.73
CA ASN A 87 5.04 -4.01 3.09
C ASN A 87 6.45 -4.03 3.72
N SER A 88 7.51 -4.08 2.90
CA SER A 88 8.90 -4.05 3.35
C SER A 88 9.21 -2.82 4.24
N TYR A 89 8.38 -1.77 4.11
CA TYR A 89 8.44 -0.55 4.91
C TYR A 89 7.53 -0.55 6.15
N THR A 90 6.83 -1.65 6.48
CA THR A 90 6.03 -1.73 7.72
C THR A 90 6.85 -1.46 8.98
N GLN A 91 8.15 -1.73 8.94
CA GLN A 91 9.09 -1.36 10.00
C GLN A 91 9.14 0.14 10.32
N TYR A 92 8.77 1.01 9.38
CA TYR A 92 8.73 2.46 9.58
C TYR A 92 7.36 2.95 10.08
N ALA A 93 6.35 2.08 10.14
CA ALA A 93 5.03 2.41 10.68
C ALA A 93 4.98 2.30 12.22
N MET A 94 6.03 1.79 12.86
CA MET A 94 6.17 1.74 14.31
C MET A 94 7.35 2.59 14.79
N PRO A 95 7.26 3.20 15.98
CA PRO A 95 8.41 3.78 16.66
C PRO A 95 9.58 2.81 16.71
N LYS A 96 10.79 3.33 16.49
CA LYS A 96 12.01 2.54 16.40
C LYS A 96 12.20 1.61 17.60
N ASP A 97 11.96 2.12 18.81
CA ASP A 97 12.10 1.33 20.04
C ASP A 97 11.18 0.11 20.05
N ILE A 98 9.93 0.24 19.58
CA ILE A 98 8.96 -0.87 19.50
C ILE A 98 9.36 -1.88 18.42
N ALA A 99 9.84 -1.39 17.28
CA ALA A 99 10.31 -2.22 16.19
C ALA A 99 11.56 -3.04 16.59
N ASP A 100 12.47 -2.43 17.35
CA ASP A 100 13.70 -3.06 17.83
C ASP A 100 13.42 -4.11 18.92
N ILE A 101 12.51 -3.82 19.87
CA ILE A 101 12.03 -4.79 20.88
C ILE A 101 11.50 -6.07 20.22
N SER A 102 10.68 -5.91 19.17
CA SER A 102 10.05 -7.03 18.47
C SER A 102 11.07 -7.91 17.74
N ARG A 103 12.15 -7.30 17.21
CA ARG A 103 13.23 -8.01 16.50
C ARG A 103 14.20 -8.69 17.45
N GLU A 104 14.61 -8.00 18.51
CA GLU A 104 15.59 -8.50 19.48
C GLU A 104 14.99 -9.52 20.45
N ARG A 105 13.66 -9.68 20.47
CA ARG A 105 12.91 -10.54 21.43
C ARG A 105 13.25 -10.21 22.89
N ASP A 106 13.54 -8.95 23.19
CA ASP A 106 13.90 -8.51 24.53
C ASP A 106 12.67 -7.94 25.25
N ILE A 107 11.97 -8.82 25.97
CA ILE A 107 10.76 -8.49 26.72
C ILE A 107 11.00 -7.50 27.87
N ASN A 108 12.25 -7.35 28.32
CA ASN A 108 12.59 -6.44 29.42
C ASN A 108 12.54 -4.98 28.97
N LYS A 109 12.95 -4.69 27.73
CA LYS A 109 12.81 -3.36 27.12
C LYS A 109 11.35 -2.96 26.99
N LEU A 110 10.47 -3.91 26.61
CA LEU A 110 9.01 -3.68 26.59
C LEU A 110 8.47 -3.31 27.97
N ALA A 111 8.86 -4.05 29.01
CA ALA A 111 8.45 -3.78 30.38
C ALA A 111 8.89 -2.38 30.85
N GLY A 112 10.08 -1.94 30.46
CA GLY A 112 10.59 -0.60 30.72
C GLY A 112 9.74 0.51 30.09
N VAL A 113 9.35 0.34 28.81
CA VAL A 113 8.46 1.30 28.11
C VAL A 113 7.10 1.38 28.79
N LEU A 114 6.47 0.24 29.09
CA LEU A 114 5.16 0.19 29.75
C LEU A 114 5.19 0.86 31.14
N SER A 115 6.23 0.57 31.92
CA SER A 115 6.41 1.17 33.26
C SER A 115 6.57 2.68 33.19
N SER A 116 7.29 3.18 32.18
CA SER A 116 7.47 4.62 31.94
C SER A 116 6.15 5.30 31.57
N GLN A 117 5.32 4.67 30.73
CA GLN A 117 4.00 5.18 30.36
C GLN A 117 3.06 5.31 31.57
N ILE A 118 3.04 4.30 32.45
CA ILE A 118 2.24 4.30 33.68
C ILE A 118 2.65 5.45 34.61
N GLN A 119 3.95 5.71 34.75
CA GLN A 119 4.43 6.83 35.54
C GLN A 119 4.04 8.20 34.97
N VAL A 120 4.08 8.36 33.64
CA VAL A 120 3.63 9.59 32.97
C VAL A 120 2.12 9.81 33.18
N GLN A 121 1.31 8.76 33.09
CA GLN A 121 -0.14 8.86 33.37
C GLN A 121 -0.42 9.24 34.82
N ASN A 122 0.27 8.62 35.78
CA ASN A 122 0.08 8.95 37.20
C ASN A 122 0.49 10.40 37.51
N LYS A 123 1.59 10.88 36.92
CA LYS A 123 2.04 12.27 37.13
C LYS A 123 1.09 13.31 36.51
N ASN A 124 0.47 13.01 35.36
CA ASN A 124 -0.49 13.92 34.74
C ASN A 124 -1.83 13.96 35.50
N ALA A 125 -2.20 12.89 36.20
CA ALA A 125 -3.40 12.85 37.04
C ALA A 125 -3.26 13.70 38.32
N ASP A 126 -2.04 13.81 38.87
CA ASP A 126 -1.76 14.62 40.08
C ASP A 126 -1.69 16.13 39.77
N SER A 127 -1.40 16.54 38.53
CA SER A 127 -1.30 17.96 38.14
C SER A 127 -2.64 18.66 37.88
N ASP A 128 -3.73 17.91 37.69
CA ASP A 128 -5.07 18.47 37.41
C ASP A 128 -5.85 18.86 38.69
N ASN A 129 -5.25 18.70 39.88
CA ASN A 129 -5.94 18.92 41.16
C ASN A 129 -5.56 20.23 41.90
N ASP A 130 -4.63 21.04 41.36
CA ASP A 130 -4.15 22.29 42.00
C ASP A 130 -4.77 23.57 41.39
N GLY A 131 -6.07 23.51 41.04
CA GLY A 131 -6.76 24.56 40.29
C GLY A 131 -8.08 25.06 40.89
N ASN A 132 -8.29 25.00 42.21
CA ASN A 132 -9.42 25.72 42.82
C ASN A 132 -9.16 26.11 44.29
N THR A 133 -8.56 27.29 44.50
CA THR A 133 -8.79 28.11 45.69
C THR A 133 -8.96 29.57 45.28
#